data_AF-A0A7V0QSN8-F1
#
_entry.id   AF-A0A7V0QSN8-F1
#
_cell.length_a   1.000
_cell.length_b   1.000
_cell.length_c   1.000
_cell.angle_alpha   90.00
_cell.angle_beta   90.00
_cell.angle_gamma   90.00
#
_symmetry.space_group_name_H-M   'P 1'
#
loop_
_entity.id
_entity.type
_entity.pdbx_description
1 polymer ?
#
loop_
_entity_poly.entity_id
_entity_poly.type
_entity_poly.pdbx_seq_one_letter_code
_entity_poly.pdbx_strand_id
1 'polypeptide(L)'
;MQKTIKFCNLSLVKLYKALREEALSLGVKVSPPRLKEEEFVEGEAQECLPQNIDEIYCLVEGEKITEVTFQYVDAAEKLSELVEKNTLTEDRIEEVMSTFHRIQSKYDSYISGGKEEKKDKRISLFRGYTSISLHLLEVIFYLFHFYERHAREEISEVKRKISEIIDAGEVNKKIILLLNYAKWYALEGNKLARKLLKDYADVTLAREKVIIPKGSILHLRPASALVEPVIQSTSPVLLEIDGKRVRANSVLEIIAAMGEVADKIEENDVEMVLQGDQKVVRKMKENFLSKIVDQSKV
;
A
#
# COMPACT_ATOMS: atom_id res chain seq x y z
N MET A 1 8.69 15.71 15.44
CA MET A 1 9.04 16.26 14.11
C MET A 1 10.30 17.13 14.11
N GLN A 2 10.42 18.16 14.96
CA GLN A 2 11.61 19.06 14.98
C GLN A 2 12.96 18.33 15.12
N LYS A 3 13.05 17.30 15.97
CA LYS A 3 14.28 16.49 16.11
C LYS A 3 14.66 15.75 14.81
N THR A 4 13.68 15.29 14.04
CA THR A 4 13.90 14.61 12.76
C THR A 4 14.42 15.59 11.72
N ILE A 5 13.78 16.75 11.58
CA ILE A 5 14.21 17.82 10.65
C ILE A 5 15.63 18.27 11.00
N LYS A 6 15.91 18.48 12.29
CA LYS A 6 17.27 18.84 12.75
C LYS A 6 18.31 17.78 12.39
N PHE A 7 17.96 16.50 12.53
CA PHE A 7 18.84 15.40 12.12
C PHE A 7 19.11 15.43 10.61
N CYS A 8 18.07 15.51 9.77
CA CYS A 8 18.21 15.59 8.32
C CYS A 8 19.09 16.78 7.89
N ASN A 9 18.83 17.97 8.41
CA ASN A 9 19.61 19.17 8.08
C ASN A 9 21.07 19.03 8.51
N LEU A 10 21.33 18.48 9.69
CA LEU A 10 22.69 18.26 10.16
C LEU A 10 23.43 17.24 9.28
N SER A 11 22.76 16.15 8.89
CA SER A 11 23.31 15.13 8.01
C SER A 11 23.67 15.70 6.64
N LEU A 12 22.82 16.55 6.05
CA LEU A 12 23.11 17.24 4.78
C LEU A 12 24.32 18.16 4.90
N VAL A 13 24.43 18.93 5.99
CA VAL A 13 25.59 19.80 6.24
C VAL A 13 26.88 19.00 6.39
N LYS A 14 26.84 17.87 7.12
CA LYS A 14 28.01 16.99 7.27
C LYS A 14 28.40 16.35 5.95
N LEU A 15 27.43 15.87 5.16
CA LEU A 15 27.68 15.31 3.84
C LEU A 15 28.35 16.33 2.92
N TYR A 16 27.83 17.56 2.87
CA TYR A 16 28.44 18.64 2.08
C TYR A 16 29.89 18.91 2.49
N LYS A 17 30.19 18.94 3.80
CA LYS A 17 31.56 19.13 4.29
C LYS A 17 32.49 18.00 3.85
N ALA A 18 32.07 16.76 4.03
CA ALA A 18 32.85 15.58 3.63
C ALA A 18 33.11 15.56 2.11
N LEU A 19 32.09 15.82 1.30
CA LEU A 19 32.22 15.91 -0.17
C LEU A 19 33.16 17.04 -0.59
N ARG A 20 33.09 18.19 0.08
CA ARG A 20 33.98 19.32 -0.22
C ARG A 20 35.43 19.01 0.14
N GLU A 21 35.69 18.34 1.26
CA GLU A 21 37.03 17.93 1.67
C GLU A 21 37.62 16.90 0.70
N GLU A 22 36.83 15.93 0.25
CA GLU A 22 37.24 14.94 -0.74
C GLU A 22 37.46 15.56 -2.14
N ALA A 23 36.60 16.50 -2.55
CA ALA A 23 36.80 17.23 -3.81
C ALA A 23 38.12 18.02 -3.80
N LEU A 24 38.43 18.70 -2.70
CA LEU A 24 39.67 19.46 -2.55
C LEU A 24 40.91 18.55 -2.56
N SER A 25 40.84 17.37 -1.92
CA SER A 25 41.97 16.42 -1.92
C SER A 25 42.25 15.84 -3.32
N LEU A 26 41.23 15.75 -4.17
CA LEU A 26 41.34 15.37 -5.59
C LEU A 26 41.73 16.54 -6.52
N GLY A 27 41.95 17.74 -5.98
CA GLY A 27 42.30 18.92 -6.78
C GLY A 27 41.12 19.58 -7.51
N VAL A 28 39.87 19.20 -7.18
CA VAL A 28 38.67 19.80 -7.75
C VAL A 28 38.48 21.20 -7.17
N LYS A 29 38.35 22.20 -8.04
CA LYS A 29 38.06 23.58 -7.62
C LYS A 29 36.59 23.72 -7.20
N VAL A 30 36.35 23.79 -5.90
CA VAL A 30 35.02 24.07 -5.35
C VAL A 30 34.84 25.60 -5.24
N SER A 31 34.06 26.18 -6.15
CA SER A 31 33.68 27.60 -6.06
C SER A 31 32.68 27.80 -4.91
N PRO A 32 32.72 28.94 -4.20
CA PRO A 32 31.70 29.24 -3.19
C PRO A 32 30.31 29.32 -3.85
N PRO A 33 29.26 28.72 -3.25
CA PRO A 33 27.95 28.72 -3.85
C PRO A 33 27.39 30.15 -3.86
N ARG A 34 26.99 30.63 -5.04
CA ARG A 34 26.02 31.73 -5.18
C ARG A 34 24.72 31.10 -5.67
N LEU A 35 24.03 30.40 -4.78
CA LEU A 35 22.65 30.04 -5.06
C LEU A 35 21.84 31.32 -4.93
N LYS A 36 21.19 31.74 -6.02
CA LYS A 36 20.30 32.90 -6.00
C LYS A 36 18.92 32.43 -5.52
N GLU A 37 18.18 33.29 -4.83
CA GLU A 37 16.79 32.98 -4.42
C GLU A 37 15.91 32.57 -5.62
N GLU A 38 16.22 33.11 -6.81
CA GLU A 38 15.63 32.79 -8.11
C GLU A 38 15.74 31.30 -8.50
N GLU A 39 16.76 30.59 -8.01
CA GLU A 39 16.99 29.16 -8.31
C GLU A 39 16.13 28.23 -7.44
N PHE A 40 15.41 28.77 -6.46
CA PHE A 40 14.52 28.04 -5.56
C PHE A 40 13.03 28.29 -5.84
N VAL A 41 12.69 28.94 -6.96
CA VAL A 41 11.29 29.19 -7.32
C VAL A 41 10.63 27.84 -7.65
N GLU A 42 9.59 27.47 -6.88
CA GLU A 42 8.71 26.35 -7.21
C GLU A 42 8.13 26.60 -8.61
N GLY A 43 8.39 25.68 -9.55
CA GLY A 43 7.81 25.76 -10.89
C GLY A 43 6.29 25.83 -10.79
N GLU A 44 5.66 26.62 -11.66
CA GLU A 44 4.20 26.71 -11.73
C GLU A 44 3.61 25.29 -11.81
N ALA A 45 2.65 25.01 -10.93
CA ALA A 45 1.94 23.74 -10.93
C ALA A 45 1.42 23.49 -12.34
N GLN A 46 1.84 22.38 -12.95
CA GLN A 46 1.36 21.96 -14.26
C GLN A 46 -0.17 22.00 -14.24
N GLU A 47 -0.76 22.81 -15.12
CA GLU A 47 -2.21 22.83 -15.32
C GLU A 47 -2.66 21.39 -15.53
N CYS A 48 -3.69 20.97 -14.78
CA CYS A 48 -4.26 19.63 -14.91
C CYS A 48 -4.50 19.36 -16.39
N LEU A 49 -3.90 18.29 -16.92
CA LEU A 49 -4.14 17.88 -18.29
C LEU A 49 -5.66 17.69 -18.46
N PRO A 50 -6.26 18.25 -19.53
CA PRO A 50 -7.66 17.97 -19.83
C PRO A 50 -7.82 16.45 -19.97
N GLN A 51 -8.90 15.92 -19.37
CA GLN A 51 -9.17 14.49 -19.32
C GLN A 51 -9.12 13.89 -20.73
N ASN A 52 -8.35 12.81 -20.90
CA ASN A 52 -8.24 12.10 -22.17
C ASN A 52 -9.59 11.48 -22.58
N ILE A 53 -9.82 11.48 -23.89
CA ILE A 53 -11.01 11.06 -24.65
C ILE A 53 -11.30 9.54 -24.56
N ASP A 54 -10.68 8.80 -23.63
CA ASP A 54 -10.96 7.37 -23.38
C ASP A 54 -12.29 7.15 -22.60
N GLU A 55 -13.28 8.01 -22.87
CA GLU A 55 -14.71 7.99 -22.49
C GLU A 55 -15.48 6.78 -23.07
N ILE A 56 -14.81 5.67 -23.41
CA ILE A 56 -15.48 4.49 -23.98
C ILE A 56 -15.83 3.45 -22.91
N TYR A 57 -15.31 3.59 -21.68
CA TYR A 57 -15.81 2.87 -20.50
C TYR A 57 -16.19 3.86 -19.39
N CYS A 58 -17.31 4.56 -19.59
CA CYS A 58 -17.95 5.43 -18.61
C CYS A 58 -18.44 4.62 -17.39
N LEU A 59 -17.53 4.29 -16.47
CA LEU A 59 -17.93 4.05 -15.08
C LEU A 59 -18.33 5.40 -14.48
N VAL A 60 -19.43 5.42 -13.73
CA VAL A 60 -19.91 6.64 -13.05
C VAL A 60 -18.86 7.05 -12.02
N GLU A 61 -18.64 8.35 -11.80
CA GLU A 61 -17.64 8.88 -10.85
C GLU A 61 -17.71 8.18 -9.46
N GLY A 62 -18.92 7.84 -9.00
CA GLY A 62 -19.16 7.04 -7.79
C GLY A 62 -18.57 5.62 -7.79
N GLU A 63 -18.54 4.94 -8.94
CA GLU A 63 -17.91 3.62 -9.08
C GLU A 63 -16.39 3.73 -8.98
N LYS A 64 -15.79 4.80 -9.53
CA LYS A 64 -14.36 5.09 -9.37
C LYS A 64 -14.00 5.40 -7.93
N ILE A 65 -14.83 6.17 -7.23
CA ILE A 65 -14.68 6.44 -5.79
C ILE A 65 -14.71 5.12 -5.00
N THR A 66 -15.65 4.23 -5.32
CA THR A 66 -15.77 2.90 -4.70
C THR A 66 -14.52 2.05 -4.94
N GLU A 67 -14.00 2.06 -6.16
CA GLU A 67 -12.80 1.31 -6.52
C GLU A 67 -11.57 1.78 -5.73
N VAL A 68 -11.29 3.08 -5.71
CA VAL A 68 -10.11 3.63 -5.03
C VAL A 68 -10.20 3.51 -3.51
N THR A 69 -11.39 3.67 -2.93
CA THR A 69 -11.60 3.51 -1.49
C THR A 69 -11.48 2.06 -1.04
N PHE A 70 -11.96 1.11 -1.85
CA PHE A 70 -11.75 -0.32 -1.59
C PHE A 70 -10.26 -0.69 -1.62
N GLN A 71 -9.53 -0.26 -2.65
CA GLN A 71 -8.07 -0.48 -2.76
C GLN A 71 -7.32 0.14 -1.58
N TYR A 72 -7.77 1.31 -1.11
CA TYR A 72 -7.19 1.97 0.05
C TYR A 72 -7.33 1.16 1.34
N VAL A 73 -8.50 0.56 1.58
CA VAL A 73 -8.73 -0.26 2.78
C VAL A 73 -7.72 -1.42 2.84
N ASP A 74 -7.53 -2.11 1.71
CA ASP A 74 -6.53 -3.19 1.61
C ASP A 74 -5.10 -2.68 1.86
N ALA A 75 -4.71 -1.58 1.21
CA ALA A 75 -3.38 -0.99 1.35
C ALA A 75 -3.06 -0.58 2.80
N ALA A 76 -4.02 0.03 3.49
CA ALA A 76 -3.87 0.45 4.88
C ALA A 76 -3.74 -0.75 5.83
N GLU A 77 -4.48 -1.83 5.57
CA GLU A 77 -4.37 -3.07 6.36
C GLU A 77 -3.03 -3.77 6.12
N LYS A 78 -2.58 -3.88 4.86
CA LYS A 78 -1.24 -4.41 4.53
C LYS A 78 -0.15 -3.63 5.26
N LEU A 79 -0.24 -2.30 5.27
CA LEU A 79 0.73 -1.46 5.99
C LEU A 79 0.69 -1.72 7.49
N SER A 80 -0.51 -1.82 8.10
CA SER A 80 -0.63 -2.10 9.54
C SER A 80 0.02 -3.44 9.90
N GLU A 81 -0.26 -4.48 9.13
CA GLU A 81 0.31 -5.81 9.35
C GLU A 81 1.82 -5.84 9.17
N LEU A 82 2.34 -5.16 8.16
CA LEU A 82 3.77 -5.06 7.89
C LEU A 82 4.51 -4.44 9.08
N VAL A 83 3.94 -3.40 9.68
CA VAL A 83 4.48 -2.74 10.87
C VAL A 83 4.33 -3.60 12.13
N GLU A 84 3.18 -4.24 12.34
CA GLU A 84 2.90 -5.05 13.53
C GLU A 84 3.70 -6.35 13.58
N LYS A 85 3.85 -7.03 12.45
CA LYS A 85 4.64 -8.27 12.32
C LYS A 85 6.14 -7.99 12.25
N ASN A 86 6.56 -6.72 12.18
CA ASN A 86 7.96 -6.29 12.02
C ASN A 86 8.70 -7.03 10.89
N THR A 87 8.06 -7.16 9.74
CA THR A 87 8.55 -7.94 8.58
C THR A 87 8.96 -7.00 7.44
N LEU A 88 9.56 -5.87 7.80
CA LEU A 88 9.98 -4.81 6.88
C LEU A 88 11.08 -5.30 5.93
N THR A 89 10.83 -5.18 4.64
CA THR A 89 11.82 -5.34 3.57
C THR A 89 11.58 -4.25 2.51
N GLU A 90 12.60 -3.96 1.71
CA GLU A 90 12.52 -2.96 0.63
C GLU A 90 11.35 -3.28 -0.32
N ASP A 91 11.29 -4.52 -0.82
CA ASP A 91 10.23 -5.00 -1.72
C ASP A 91 8.82 -4.85 -1.13
N ARG A 92 8.65 -5.09 0.17
CA ARG A 92 7.34 -4.99 0.83
C ARG A 92 6.90 -3.55 1.07
N ILE A 93 7.86 -2.66 1.32
CA ILE A 93 7.59 -1.22 1.39
C ILE A 93 7.19 -0.72 0.00
N GLU A 94 7.90 -1.16 -1.05
CA GLU A 94 7.61 -0.84 -2.44
C GLU A 94 6.22 -1.33 -2.88
N GLU A 95 5.80 -2.54 -2.50
CA GLU A 95 4.48 -3.08 -2.83
C GLU A 95 3.34 -2.18 -2.30
N VAL A 96 3.44 -1.79 -1.03
CA VAL A 96 2.43 -0.93 -0.38
C VAL A 96 2.47 0.47 -0.98
N MET A 97 3.67 1.04 -1.16
CA MET A 97 3.89 2.35 -1.76
C MET A 97 3.29 2.42 -3.17
N SER A 98 3.56 1.43 -4.02
CA SER A 98 3.03 1.32 -5.38
C SER A 98 1.50 1.26 -5.41
N THR A 99 0.90 0.63 -4.39
CA THR A 99 -0.56 0.59 -4.25
C THR A 99 -1.13 1.98 -3.94
N PHE A 100 -0.54 2.72 -3.00
CA PHE A 100 -0.95 4.11 -2.70
C PHE A 100 -0.74 5.03 -3.91
N HIS A 101 0.38 4.87 -4.63
CA HIS A 101 0.63 5.62 -5.86
C HIS A 101 -0.46 5.38 -6.90
N ARG A 102 -0.82 4.11 -7.16
CA ARG A 102 -1.90 3.75 -8.08
C ARG A 102 -3.26 4.32 -7.67
N ILE A 103 -3.57 4.32 -6.37
CA ILE A 103 -4.80 4.94 -5.84
C ILE A 103 -4.80 6.44 -6.15
N GLN A 104 -3.68 7.14 -5.89
CA GLN A 104 -3.55 8.56 -6.17
C GLN A 104 -3.67 8.85 -7.67
N SER A 105 -2.97 8.10 -8.52
CA SER A 105 -3.07 8.28 -9.98
C SER A 105 -4.50 8.13 -10.48
N LYS A 106 -5.23 7.08 -10.05
CA LYS A 106 -6.63 6.88 -10.42
C LYS A 106 -7.54 8.01 -9.92
N TYR A 107 -7.30 8.47 -8.70
CA TYR A 107 -8.03 9.60 -8.16
C TYR A 107 -7.81 10.85 -9.03
N ASP A 108 -6.55 11.20 -9.28
CA ASP A 108 -6.19 12.41 -10.02
C ASP A 108 -6.69 12.34 -11.47
N SER A 109 -6.74 11.15 -12.08
CA SER A 109 -7.26 10.96 -13.44
C SER A 109 -8.79 11.00 -13.54
N TYR A 110 -9.52 10.42 -12.59
CA TYR A 110 -10.96 10.12 -12.77
C TYR A 110 -11.90 10.80 -11.77
N ILE A 111 -11.38 11.33 -10.66
CA ILE A 111 -12.20 11.89 -9.56
C ILE A 111 -11.89 13.38 -9.36
N SER A 112 -10.62 13.76 -9.46
CA SER A 112 -10.18 15.15 -9.27
C SER A 112 -10.90 16.12 -10.21
N GLY A 113 -11.47 17.19 -9.65
CA GLY A 113 -12.23 18.21 -10.36
C GLY A 113 -13.65 17.78 -10.79
N GLY A 114 -14.03 16.54 -10.49
CA GLY A 114 -15.33 15.94 -10.80
C GLY A 114 -16.50 16.55 -10.01
N LYS A 115 -17.72 16.06 -10.28
CA LYS A 115 -18.94 16.58 -9.64
C LYS A 115 -19.06 16.11 -8.20
N GLU A 116 -18.66 14.88 -7.92
CA GLU A 116 -18.78 14.30 -6.59
C GLU A 116 -17.76 14.93 -5.64
N GLU A 117 -16.51 15.16 -6.09
CA GLU A 117 -15.51 15.86 -5.27
C GLU A 117 -15.98 17.27 -4.83
N LYS A 118 -16.61 18.02 -5.75
CA LYS A 118 -17.14 19.36 -5.45
C LYS A 118 -18.29 19.34 -4.45
N LYS A 119 -19.09 18.28 -4.44
CA LYS A 119 -20.24 18.12 -3.53
C LYS A 119 -19.81 17.59 -2.15
N ASP A 120 -18.86 16.65 -2.12
CA ASP A 120 -18.46 15.93 -0.93
C ASP A 120 -16.98 16.16 -0.60
N LYS A 121 -16.72 17.10 0.32
CA LYS A 121 -15.37 17.45 0.79
C LYS A 121 -14.59 16.27 1.38
N ARG A 122 -15.25 15.18 1.76
CA ARG A 122 -14.59 13.96 2.22
C ARG A 122 -13.74 13.32 1.14
N ILE A 123 -14.09 13.51 -0.13
CA ILE A 123 -13.33 12.98 -1.27
C ILE A 123 -11.97 13.69 -1.40
N SER A 124 -11.91 15.01 -1.26
CA SER A 124 -10.62 15.74 -1.23
C SER A 124 -9.81 15.39 0.02
N LEU A 125 -10.47 15.18 1.17
CA LEU A 125 -9.79 14.73 2.39
C LEU A 125 -9.21 13.31 2.22
N PHE A 126 -9.93 12.41 1.55
CA PHE A 126 -9.45 11.07 1.21
C PHE A 126 -8.18 11.13 0.35
N ARG A 127 -8.13 12.00 -0.65
CA ARG A 127 -6.91 12.25 -1.44
C ARG A 127 -5.76 12.73 -0.55
N GLY A 128 -6.03 13.61 0.41
CA GLY A 128 -5.03 14.03 1.40
C GLY A 128 -4.43 12.87 2.18
N TYR A 129 -5.26 11.94 2.66
CA TYR A 129 -4.79 10.72 3.35
C TYR A 129 -3.98 9.79 2.44
N THR A 130 -4.38 9.64 1.17
CA THR A 130 -3.61 8.87 0.17
C THR A 130 -2.23 9.48 -0.05
N SER A 131 -2.16 10.80 -0.28
CA SER A 131 -0.92 11.51 -0.55
C SER A 131 0.04 11.49 0.64
N ILE A 132 -0.43 11.75 1.87
CA ILE A 132 0.45 11.71 3.04
C ILE A 132 0.97 10.29 3.32
N SER A 133 0.16 9.27 3.09
CA SER A 133 0.58 7.87 3.26
C SER A 133 1.63 7.50 2.20
N LEU A 134 1.42 7.88 0.94
CA LEU A 134 2.36 7.69 -0.16
C LEU A 134 3.71 8.36 0.13
N HIS A 135 3.72 9.67 0.41
CA HIS A 135 4.97 10.41 0.58
C HIS A 135 5.75 9.98 1.82
N LEU A 136 5.07 9.58 2.90
CA LEU A 136 5.76 8.98 4.04
C LEU A 136 6.42 7.66 3.64
N LEU A 137 5.74 6.80 2.87
CA LEU A 137 6.29 5.54 2.38
C LEU A 137 7.46 5.74 1.42
N GLU A 138 7.43 6.75 0.55
CA GLU A 138 8.56 7.11 -0.33
C GLU A 138 9.80 7.49 0.49
N VAL A 139 9.64 8.35 1.50
CA VAL A 139 10.75 8.73 2.39
C VAL A 139 11.28 7.50 3.14
N ILE A 140 10.38 6.65 3.64
CA ILE A 140 10.74 5.41 4.33
C ILE A 140 11.51 4.48 3.40
N PHE A 141 11.07 4.30 2.16
CA PHE A 141 11.72 3.47 1.16
C PHE A 141 13.17 3.91 0.93
N TYR A 142 13.39 5.20 0.66
CA TYR A 142 14.75 5.74 0.47
C TYR A 142 15.62 5.62 1.72
N LEU A 143 15.08 5.90 2.90
CA LEU A 143 15.83 5.75 4.15
C LEU A 143 16.16 4.30 4.46
N PHE A 144 15.25 3.37 4.17
CA PHE A 144 15.44 1.94 4.39
C PHE A 144 16.50 1.38 3.43
N HIS A 145 16.43 1.74 2.14
CA HIS A 145 17.48 1.41 1.17
C HIS A 145 18.84 1.95 1.63
N PHE A 146 18.90 3.22 2.04
CA PHE A 146 20.11 3.83 2.58
C PHE A 146 20.64 3.07 3.80
N TYR A 147 19.76 2.74 4.75
CA TYR A 147 20.12 2.01 5.96
C TYR A 147 20.73 0.64 5.64
N GLU A 148 20.04 -0.19 4.84
CA GLU A 148 20.47 -1.54 4.52
C GLU A 148 21.74 -1.56 3.63
N ARG A 149 21.77 -0.74 2.58
CA ARG A 149 22.86 -0.78 1.58
C ARG A 149 24.08 0.02 1.99
N HIS A 150 23.92 1.10 2.75
CA HIS A 150 24.97 2.09 2.97
C HIS A 150 25.36 2.31 4.43
N ALA A 151 24.46 2.10 5.41
CA ALA A 151 24.73 2.49 6.80
C ALA A 151 24.90 1.33 7.80
N ARG A 152 24.26 0.16 7.59
CA ARG A 152 24.15 -0.89 8.62
C ARG A 152 25.43 -1.69 8.87
N GLU A 153 26.29 -1.89 7.88
CA GLU A 153 27.46 -2.76 8.00
C GLU A 153 28.74 -2.10 7.46
N GLU A 154 29.79 -2.00 8.28
CA GLU A 154 31.07 -1.34 7.93
C GLU A 154 32.05 -2.26 7.19
N ILE A 155 31.59 -2.91 6.12
CA ILE A 155 32.41 -3.90 5.39
C ILE A 155 33.37 -3.23 4.39
N SER A 156 33.13 -1.96 4.03
CA SER A 156 33.97 -1.23 3.08
C SER A 156 34.39 0.15 3.61
N GLU A 157 35.51 0.67 3.08
CA GLU A 157 36.02 2.01 3.40
C GLU A 157 35.00 3.11 3.11
N VAL A 158 34.21 2.96 2.04
CA VAL A 158 33.12 3.88 1.70
C VAL A 158 32.05 3.90 2.79
N LYS A 159 31.64 2.73 3.29
CA LYS A 159 30.63 2.64 4.36
C LYS A 159 31.13 3.20 5.69
N ARG A 160 32.42 3.04 5.99
CA ARG A 160 33.06 3.68 7.16
C ARG A 160 33.04 5.21 7.07
N LYS A 161 33.39 5.79 5.91
CA LYS A 161 33.26 7.25 5.69
C LYS A 161 31.81 7.72 5.86
N ILE A 162 30.84 6.91 5.43
CA ILE A 162 29.41 7.22 5.60
C ILE A 162 29.01 7.17 7.08
N SER A 163 29.45 6.19 7.87
CA SER A 163 29.11 6.08 9.29
C SER A 163 29.67 7.24 10.14
N GLU A 164 30.79 7.84 9.73
CA GLU A 164 31.32 9.07 10.34
C GLU A 164 30.40 10.30 10.09
N ILE A 165 29.69 10.31 8.96
CA ILE A 165 28.77 11.40 8.59
C ILE A 165 27.41 11.21 9.28
N ILE A 166 26.85 10.00 9.22
CA ILE A 166 25.48 9.72 9.65
C ILE A 166 25.39 8.45 10.50
N ASP A 167 24.75 8.59 11.67
CA ASP A 167 24.54 7.48 12.59
C ASP A 167 23.42 6.55 12.09
N ALA A 168 23.77 5.29 11.81
CA ALA A 168 22.84 4.28 11.30
C ALA A 168 21.69 4.00 12.28
N GLY A 169 21.95 4.05 13.60
CA GLY A 169 20.93 3.86 14.63
C GLY A 169 19.88 4.97 14.63
N GLU A 170 20.28 6.22 14.43
CA GLU A 170 19.38 7.35 14.30
C GLU A 170 18.56 7.30 13.01
N VAL A 171 19.15 6.83 11.90
CA VAL A 171 18.41 6.56 10.65
C VAL A 171 17.31 5.54 10.91
N ASN A 172 17.65 4.39 11.51
CA ASN A 172 16.67 3.35 11.83
C ASN A 172 15.56 3.86 12.75
N LYS A 173 15.89 4.67 13.77
CA LYS A 173 14.87 5.32 14.62
C LYS A 173 13.95 6.25 13.82
N LYS A 174 14.45 6.96 12.81
CA LYS A 174 13.61 7.81 11.95
C LYS A 174 12.71 6.97 11.05
N ILE A 175 13.22 5.87 10.49
CA ILE A 175 12.43 4.91 9.71
C ILE A 175 11.24 4.41 10.54
N ILE A 176 11.50 3.90 11.76
CA ILE A 176 10.46 3.40 12.66
C ILE A 176 9.45 4.49 13.02
N LEU A 177 9.92 5.72 13.29
CA LEU A 177 9.04 6.85 13.59
C LEU A 177 8.12 7.17 12.41
N LEU A 178 8.67 7.27 11.20
CA LEU A 178 7.93 7.58 9.98
C LEU A 178 6.94 6.46 9.65
N LEU A 179 7.32 5.19 9.80
CA LEU A 179 6.43 4.04 9.62
C LEU A 179 5.22 4.09 10.54
N ASN A 180 5.42 4.47 11.81
CA ASN A 180 4.30 4.64 12.74
C ASN A 180 3.34 5.76 12.31
N TYR A 181 3.87 6.87 11.79
CA TYR A 181 3.03 7.94 11.22
C TYR A 181 2.32 7.49 9.95
N ALA A 182 3.02 6.81 9.04
CA ALA A 182 2.44 6.28 7.80
C ALA A 182 1.28 5.33 8.12
N LYS A 183 1.49 4.38 9.05
CA LYS A 183 0.44 3.50 9.56
C LYS A 183 -0.73 4.30 10.14
N TRP A 184 -0.45 5.29 10.99
CA TRP A 184 -1.51 6.08 11.62
C TRP A 184 -2.36 6.82 10.59
N TYR A 185 -1.75 7.56 9.66
CA TYR A 185 -2.47 8.26 8.59
C TYR A 185 -3.24 7.28 7.68
N ALA A 186 -2.62 6.15 7.34
CA ALA A 186 -3.28 5.11 6.55
C ALA A 186 -4.53 4.58 7.27
N LEU A 187 -4.47 4.31 8.57
CA LEU A 187 -5.61 3.83 9.36
C LEU A 187 -6.70 4.90 9.54
N GLU A 188 -6.35 6.17 9.72
CA GLU A 188 -7.35 7.26 9.73
C GLU A 188 -8.03 7.42 8.37
N GLY A 189 -7.27 7.35 7.27
CA GLY A 189 -7.85 7.33 5.93
C GLY A 189 -8.70 6.09 5.67
N ASN A 190 -8.37 4.94 6.26
CA ASN A 190 -9.17 3.71 6.15
C ASN A 190 -10.56 3.90 6.77
N LYS A 191 -10.65 4.55 7.93
CA LYS A 191 -11.95 4.91 8.54
C LYS A 191 -12.80 5.77 7.60
N LEU A 192 -12.17 6.70 6.86
CA LEU A 192 -12.84 7.53 5.88
C LEU A 192 -13.27 6.73 4.64
N ALA A 193 -12.37 5.90 4.11
CA ALA A 193 -12.62 5.03 2.96
C ALA A 193 -13.82 4.11 3.22
N ARG A 194 -13.91 3.50 4.41
CA ARG A 194 -15.06 2.67 4.82
C ARG A 194 -16.38 3.43 4.86
N LYS A 195 -16.38 4.70 5.27
CA LYS A 195 -17.57 5.56 5.22
C LYS A 195 -17.98 5.88 3.78
N LEU A 196 -17.00 6.21 2.93
CA LEU A 196 -17.24 6.50 1.51
C LEU A 196 -17.80 5.28 0.77
N LEU A 197 -17.25 4.08 1.03
CA LEU A 197 -17.79 2.83 0.46
C LEU A 197 -19.25 2.60 0.83
N LYS A 198 -19.61 2.84 2.09
CA LYS A 198 -20.99 2.73 2.55
C LYS A 198 -21.91 3.71 1.84
N ASP A 199 -21.49 4.96 1.68
CA ASP A 199 -22.37 6.01 1.14
C ASP A 199 -22.47 5.99 -0.39
N TYR A 200 -21.39 5.63 -1.11
CA TYR A 200 -21.36 5.65 -2.58
C TYR A 200 -21.77 4.33 -3.23
N ALA A 201 -21.72 3.21 -2.51
CA ALA A 201 -22.01 1.89 -3.06
C ALA A 201 -22.97 1.02 -2.22
N ASP A 202 -23.52 1.56 -1.12
CA ASP A 202 -24.26 0.78 -0.10
C ASP A 202 -23.45 -0.43 0.41
N VAL A 203 -22.11 -0.33 0.34
CA VAL A 203 -21.20 -1.42 0.71
C VAL A 203 -20.88 -1.32 2.19
N THR A 204 -21.33 -2.32 2.95
CA THR A 204 -20.87 -2.49 4.33
C THR A 204 -19.74 -3.49 4.33
N LEU A 205 -18.49 -3.01 4.36
CA LEU A 205 -17.33 -3.89 4.38
C LEU A 205 -17.32 -4.79 5.62
N ALA A 206 -17.26 -6.10 5.40
CA ALA A 206 -17.08 -7.12 6.42
C ALA A 206 -15.86 -8.00 6.11
N ARG A 207 -15.31 -8.60 7.16
CA ARG A 207 -14.30 -9.66 7.08
C ARG A 207 -14.90 -10.94 7.63
N GLU A 208 -15.08 -11.94 6.78
CA GLU A 208 -15.58 -13.25 7.16
C GLU A 208 -14.43 -14.26 7.16
N LYS A 209 -14.19 -14.88 8.32
CA LYS A 209 -13.24 -15.98 8.46
C LYS A 209 -13.89 -17.30 8.09
N VAL A 210 -13.17 -18.10 7.33
CA VAL A 210 -13.54 -19.44 6.88
C VAL A 210 -12.39 -20.38 7.22
N ILE A 211 -12.67 -21.39 8.03
CA ILE A 211 -11.69 -22.44 8.33
C ILE A 211 -11.84 -23.53 7.27
N ILE A 212 -10.75 -23.83 6.58
CA ILE A 212 -10.63 -24.93 5.63
C ILE A 212 -10.07 -26.12 6.41
N PRO A 213 -10.87 -27.18 6.64
CA PRO A 213 -10.40 -28.35 7.38
C PRO A 213 -9.22 -29.02 6.70
N LYS A 214 -8.32 -29.59 7.50
CA LYS A 214 -7.22 -30.39 6.97
C LYS A 214 -7.70 -31.52 6.07
N GLY A 215 -6.96 -31.79 4.99
CA GLY A 215 -7.31 -32.79 3.98
C GLY A 215 -8.42 -32.37 3.00
N SER A 216 -8.87 -31.11 3.02
CA SER A 216 -9.88 -30.62 2.06
C SER A 216 -9.31 -30.54 0.64
N ILE A 217 -10.09 -30.96 -0.36
CA ILE A 217 -9.68 -30.93 -1.77
C ILE A 217 -10.28 -29.70 -2.46
N LEU A 218 -9.48 -28.64 -2.56
CA LEU A 218 -9.87 -27.37 -3.17
C LEU A 218 -9.64 -27.35 -4.69
N HIS A 219 -10.49 -28.07 -5.42
CA HIS A 219 -10.51 -28.06 -6.89
C HIS A 219 -11.45 -26.99 -7.45
N LEU A 220 -11.72 -27.03 -8.76
CA LEU A 220 -12.57 -26.04 -9.47
C LEU A 220 -13.96 -25.84 -8.85
N ARG A 221 -14.59 -26.88 -8.29
CA ARG A 221 -15.98 -26.80 -7.77
C ARG A 221 -16.10 -25.92 -6.52
N PRO A 222 -15.32 -26.13 -5.44
CA PRO A 222 -15.33 -25.21 -4.30
C PRO A 222 -14.82 -23.81 -4.67
N ALA A 223 -13.83 -23.69 -5.56
CA ALA A 223 -13.37 -22.38 -6.03
C ALA A 223 -14.47 -21.60 -6.79
N SER A 224 -15.22 -22.25 -7.68
CA SER A 224 -16.34 -21.62 -8.40
C SER A 224 -17.47 -21.17 -7.46
N ALA A 225 -17.69 -21.89 -6.36
CA ALA A 225 -18.71 -21.53 -5.37
C ALA A 225 -18.39 -20.21 -4.64
N LEU A 226 -17.10 -19.86 -4.53
CA LEU A 226 -16.67 -18.55 -4.02
C LEU A 226 -16.92 -17.43 -5.02
N VAL A 227 -16.77 -17.70 -6.32
CA VAL A 227 -16.85 -16.66 -7.35
C VAL A 227 -18.29 -16.33 -7.74
N GLU A 228 -19.21 -17.30 -7.67
CA GLU A 228 -20.61 -17.12 -8.09
C GLU A 228 -21.31 -15.90 -7.46
N PRO A 229 -21.22 -15.64 -6.13
CA PRO A 229 -21.81 -14.46 -5.52
C PRO A 229 -21.14 -13.14 -5.95
N VAL A 230 -19.87 -13.19 -6.36
CA VAL A 230 -19.08 -12.03 -6.76
C VAL A 230 -19.40 -11.62 -8.20
N ILE A 231 -19.62 -12.56 -9.11
CA ILE A 231 -19.98 -12.27 -10.51
C ILE A 231 -21.27 -11.44 -10.60
N GLN A 232 -22.21 -11.69 -9.70
CA GLN A 232 -23.50 -10.99 -9.66
C GLN A 232 -23.43 -9.66 -8.89
N SER A 233 -22.27 -9.34 -8.30
CA SER A 233 -22.03 -8.16 -7.47
C SER A 233 -21.20 -7.13 -8.23
N THR A 234 -21.55 -5.86 -8.08
CA THR A 234 -20.72 -4.73 -8.53
C THR A 234 -19.59 -4.40 -7.56
N SER A 235 -19.64 -4.96 -6.35
CA SER A 235 -18.67 -4.72 -5.28
C SER A 235 -17.50 -5.68 -5.35
N PRO A 236 -16.25 -5.20 -5.32
CA PRO A 236 -15.07 -6.05 -5.28
C PRO A 236 -15.00 -6.84 -3.97
N VAL A 237 -14.47 -8.06 -4.06
CA VAL A 237 -14.17 -8.93 -2.91
C VAL A 237 -12.72 -9.39 -3.00
N LEU A 238 -12.01 -9.33 -1.88
CA LEU A 238 -10.69 -9.90 -1.70
C LEU A 238 -10.79 -11.20 -0.91
N LEU A 239 -10.01 -12.18 -1.34
CA LEU A 239 -9.80 -13.43 -0.65
C LEU A 239 -8.34 -13.45 -0.19
N GLU A 240 -8.13 -13.70 1.10
CA GLU A 240 -6.81 -13.93 1.68
C GLU A 240 -6.69 -15.37 2.17
N ILE A 241 -5.62 -16.07 1.78
CA ILE A 241 -5.27 -17.40 2.28
C ILE A 241 -3.76 -17.48 2.46
N ASP A 242 -3.30 -17.86 3.66
CA ASP A 242 -1.86 -17.95 3.99
C ASP A 242 -1.07 -16.66 3.63
N GLY A 243 -1.68 -15.49 3.86
CA GLY A 243 -1.12 -14.18 3.53
C GLY A 243 -1.17 -13.77 2.05
N LYS A 244 -1.62 -14.66 1.14
CA LYS A 244 -1.82 -14.34 -0.28
C LYS A 244 -3.19 -13.72 -0.47
N ARG A 245 -3.24 -12.52 -1.06
CA ARG A 245 -4.47 -11.79 -1.38
C ARG A 245 -4.75 -11.80 -2.86
N VAL A 246 -5.94 -12.28 -3.25
CA VAL A 246 -6.41 -12.32 -4.65
C VAL A 246 -7.79 -11.71 -4.79
N ARG A 247 -8.17 -11.29 -5.99
CA ARG A 247 -9.53 -10.81 -6.24
C ARG A 247 -10.46 -12.00 -6.47
N ALA A 248 -11.57 -12.01 -5.77
CA ALA A 248 -12.51 -13.14 -5.81
C ALA A 248 -13.46 -13.12 -7.03
N ASN A 249 -13.17 -12.31 -8.05
CA ASN A 249 -13.88 -12.31 -9.34
C ASN A 249 -13.18 -13.18 -10.40
N SER A 250 -12.02 -13.76 -10.08
CA SER A 250 -11.26 -14.64 -10.96
C SER A 250 -11.11 -16.03 -10.33
N VAL A 251 -11.84 -17.02 -10.87
CA VAL A 251 -11.71 -18.43 -10.43
C VAL A 251 -10.26 -18.91 -10.56
N LEU A 252 -9.56 -18.47 -11.61
CA LEU A 252 -8.18 -18.86 -11.86
C LEU A 252 -7.22 -18.32 -10.79
N GLU A 253 -7.37 -17.07 -10.36
CA GLU A 253 -6.55 -16.51 -9.28
C GLU A 253 -6.79 -17.25 -7.96
N ILE A 254 -8.05 -17.58 -7.66
CA ILE A 254 -8.39 -18.35 -6.45
C ILE A 254 -7.76 -19.75 -6.49
N ILE A 255 -7.87 -20.46 -7.62
CA ILE A 255 -7.28 -21.80 -7.75
C ILE A 255 -5.76 -21.75 -7.65
N ALA A 256 -5.11 -20.75 -8.26
CA ALA A 256 -3.67 -20.58 -8.13
C ALA A 256 -3.27 -20.37 -6.66
N ALA A 257 -3.94 -19.45 -5.96
CA ALA A 257 -3.69 -19.20 -4.53
C ALA A 257 -3.93 -20.45 -3.67
N MET A 258 -5.00 -21.21 -3.95
CA MET A 258 -5.31 -22.48 -3.26
C MET A 258 -4.27 -23.57 -3.55
N GLY A 259 -3.81 -23.68 -4.79
CA GLY A 259 -2.81 -24.66 -5.20
C GLY A 259 -1.47 -24.45 -4.49
N GLU A 260 -1.07 -23.20 -4.28
CA GLU A 260 0.17 -22.88 -3.57
C GLU A 260 0.10 -23.12 -2.05
N VAL A 261 -1.08 -23.39 -1.49
CA VAL A 261 -1.27 -23.73 -0.07
C VAL A 261 -1.79 -25.16 0.13
N ALA A 262 -1.84 -25.96 -0.94
CA ALA A 262 -2.40 -27.31 -0.91
C ALA A 262 -1.69 -28.21 0.12
N ASP A 263 -0.36 -28.21 0.13
CA ASP A 263 0.44 -29.00 1.09
C ASP A 263 0.12 -28.62 2.55
N LYS A 264 -0.12 -27.33 2.82
CA LYS A 264 -0.50 -26.85 4.15
C LYS A 264 -1.89 -27.30 4.54
N ILE A 265 -2.83 -27.32 3.60
CA ILE A 265 -4.20 -27.80 3.81
C ILE A 265 -4.20 -29.31 4.04
N GLU A 266 -3.31 -30.07 3.42
CA GLU A 266 -3.23 -31.51 3.67
C GLU A 266 -2.90 -31.82 5.14
N GLU A 267 -1.99 -31.03 5.72
CA GLU A 267 -1.47 -31.28 7.07
C GLU A 267 -2.25 -30.53 8.18
N ASN A 268 -2.79 -29.34 7.89
CA ASN A 268 -3.31 -28.41 8.89
C ASN A 268 -4.63 -27.76 8.45
N ASP A 269 -5.40 -27.30 9.44
CA ASP A 269 -6.53 -26.41 9.17
C ASP A 269 -5.99 -25.05 8.72
N VAL A 270 -6.50 -24.53 7.60
CA VAL A 270 -6.05 -23.25 7.02
C VAL A 270 -7.15 -22.20 7.14
N GLU A 271 -6.82 -21.02 7.65
CA GLU A 271 -7.75 -19.88 7.67
C GLU A 271 -7.73 -19.16 6.32
N MET A 272 -8.91 -18.98 5.76
CA MET A 272 -9.19 -18.09 4.63
C MET A 272 -10.04 -16.92 5.12
N VAL A 273 -9.72 -15.71 4.67
CA VAL A 273 -10.47 -14.49 5.02
C VAL A 273 -11.08 -13.89 3.76
N LEU A 274 -12.38 -13.66 3.78
CA LEU A 274 -13.12 -12.98 2.73
C LEU A 274 -13.40 -11.54 3.17
N GLN A 275 -12.97 -10.55 2.36
CA GLN A 275 -13.17 -9.13 2.62
C GLN A 275 -13.93 -8.47 1.47
N GLY A 276 -15.10 -7.90 1.76
CA GLY A 276 -15.97 -7.32 0.75
C GLY A 276 -17.30 -6.88 1.35
N ASP A 277 -18.29 -6.64 0.50
CA ASP A 277 -19.64 -6.33 0.98
C ASP A 277 -20.18 -7.47 1.87
N GLN A 278 -20.75 -7.11 3.02
CA GLN A 278 -21.23 -8.04 4.04
C GLN A 278 -22.20 -9.09 3.51
N LYS A 279 -23.13 -8.71 2.62
CA LYS A 279 -24.10 -9.65 2.05
C LYS A 279 -23.40 -10.64 1.13
N VAL A 280 -22.46 -10.15 0.33
CA VAL A 280 -21.70 -10.96 -0.63
C VAL A 280 -20.77 -11.94 0.08
N VAL A 281 -19.94 -11.48 1.03
CA VAL A 281 -18.97 -12.36 1.71
C VAL A 281 -19.63 -13.42 2.59
N ARG A 282 -20.81 -13.14 3.17
CA ARG A 282 -21.60 -14.14 3.89
C ARG A 282 -22.11 -15.23 2.96
N LYS A 283 -22.68 -14.84 1.82
CA LYS A 283 -23.16 -15.79 0.80
C LYS A 283 -22.01 -16.63 0.24
N MET A 284 -20.84 -16.03 0.01
CA MET A 284 -19.64 -16.76 -0.40
C MET A 284 -19.22 -17.81 0.62
N LYS A 285 -19.17 -17.44 1.90
CA LYS A 285 -18.82 -18.35 2.99
C LYS A 285 -19.81 -19.52 3.09
N GLU A 286 -21.11 -19.24 3.05
CA GLU A 286 -22.15 -20.27 3.07
C GLU A 286 -22.03 -21.23 1.88
N ASN A 287 -21.91 -20.69 0.67
CA ASN A 287 -21.73 -21.46 -0.55
C ASN A 287 -20.49 -22.36 -0.48
N PHE A 288 -19.36 -21.81 -0.06
CA PHE A 288 -18.09 -22.54 0.01
C PHE A 288 -18.12 -23.66 1.06
N LEU A 289 -18.62 -23.36 2.27
CA LEU A 289 -18.73 -24.37 3.33
C LEU A 289 -19.66 -25.52 2.92
N SER A 290 -20.75 -25.25 2.19
CA SER A 290 -21.64 -26.31 1.70
C SER A 290 -20.91 -27.30 0.76
N LYS A 291 -19.93 -26.82 -0.02
CA LYS A 291 -19.20 -27.66 -0.98
C LYS A 291 -18.03 -28.44 -0.36
N ILE A 292 -17.46 -27.95 0.73
CA ILE A 292 -16.39 -28.67 1.46
C ILE A 292 -16.97 -29.79 2.31
N VAL A 293 -18.09 -29.53 3.00
CA VAL A 293 -18.73 -30.55 3.86
C VAL A 293 -19.23 -31.75 3.05
N ASP A 294 -19.71 -31.54 1.83
CA ASP A 294 -20.12 -32.62 0.92
C ASP A 294 -18.95 -33.55 0.52
N GLN A 295 -17.71 -33.07 0.52
CA GLN A 295 -16.53 -33.89 0.19
C GLN A 295 -16.07 -34.77 1.36
N SER A 296 -16.32 -34.35 2.61
CA SER A 296 -15.98 -35.12 3.82
C SER A 296 -16.90 -36.31 4.13
N LYS A 297 -17.92 -36.55 3.28
CA LYS A 297 -18.86 -37.68 3.38
C LYS A 297 -18.63 -38.78 2.35
N VAL A 298 -17.55 -38.71 1.56
CA VAL A 298 -17.17 -39.71 0.55
C VAL A 298 -15.95 -40.47 1.02
#